data_AF-A0A6G1KJ26-F1
#
_entry.id   AF-A0A6G1KJ26-F1
#
_cell.length_a   1.000
_cell.length_b   1.000
_cell.length_c   1.000
_cell.angle_alpha   90.00
_cell.angle_beta   90.00
_cell.angle_gamma   90.00
#
_symmetry.space_group_name_H-M   'P 1'
#
loop_
_entity.id
_entity.type
_entity.pdbx_description
1 polymer ?
#
loop_
_entity_poly.entity_id
_entity_poly.type
_entity_poly.pdbx_seq_one_letter_code
_entity_poly.pdbx_strand_id
1 'polypeptide(L)'
;MRSPLALLLAALAYLCTTAHAATWYFLRYNLPSTQSFLSFSGTLAIPKLPRAGTYYLWPGLQPTDNSGVYQNVLDGRSGTWWIGSGWCCSNPSLPWGSGFNTVQGDSVKFENVRGASAWTSTLTKGTEVVTNKFPD
;
A
#
# COMPACT_ATOMS: atom_id res chain seq x y z
N MET A 1 -7.19 25.23 40.95
CA MET A 1 -7.92 23.94 40.92
C MET A 1 -8.59 23.81 39.56
N ARG A 2 -8.32 22.75 38.78
CA ARG A 2 -9.03 22.51 37.52
C ARG A 2 -10.38 21.87 37.84
N SER A 3 -11.46 22.37 37.23
CA SER A 3 -12.83 21.87 37.46
C SER A 3 -12.96 20.39 37.02
N PRO A 4 -13.58 19.51 37.82
CA PRO A 4 -13.81 18.12 37.44
C PRO A 4 -14.64 17.99 36.15
N LEU A 5 -15.50 18.98 35.87
CA LEU A 5 -16.27 19.05 34.62
C LEU A 5 -15.37 19.29 33.40
N ALA A 6 -14.31 20.09 33.55
CA ALA A 6 -13.37 20.36 32.47
C ALA A 6 -12.51 19.12 32.14
N LEU A 7 -12.17 18.31 33.14
CA LEU A 7 -11.49 17.02 32.94
C LEU A 7 -12.40 16.01 32.24
N LEU A 8 -13.69 15.96 32.61
CA LEU A 8 -14.66 15.07 31.97
C LEU A 8 -14.92 15.46 30.51
N LEU A 9 -15.06 16.75 30.21
CA LEU A 9 -15.23 17.26 28.84
C LEU A 9 -14.00 17.00 27.97
N ALA A 10 -12.79 17.15 28.52
CA ALA A 10 -11.55 16.81 27.82
C ALA A 10 -11.45 15.30 27.54
N ALA A 11 -11.87 14.46 28.49
CA ALA A 11 -11.90 13.00 28.32
C ALA A 11 -12.93 12.56 27.26
N LEU A 12 -14.14 13.15 27.25
CA LEU A 12 -15.15 12.89 26.22
C LEU A 12 -14.69 13.34 24.83
N ALA A 13 -14.03 14.50 24.73
CA ALA A 13 -13.47 14.97 23.46
C ALA A 13 -12.39 14.04 22.91
N TYR A 14 -11.63 13.38 23.80
CA TYR A 14 -10.62 12.37 23.42
C TYR A 14 -11.24 11.06 22.93
N LEU A 15 -12.45 10.71 23.38
CA LEU A 15 -13.20 9.53 22.92
C LEU A 15 -13.83 9.74 21.53
N CYS A 16 -13.94 10.99 21.07
CA CYS A 16 -14.48 11.35 19.76
C CYS A 16 -13.42 11.38 18.65
N THR A 17 -12.35 10.58 18.73
CA THR A 17 -11.45 10.40 17.58
C THR A 17 -12.20 9.69 16.47
N THR A 18 -12.33 10.34 15.32
CA THR A 18 -12.94 9.76 14.12
C THR A 18 -12.09 8.60 13.62
N ALA A 19 -12.57 7.37 13.79
CA ALA A 19 -12.00 6.21 13.13
C ALA A 19 -12.33 6.30 11.63
N HIS A 20 -11.37 6.70 10.81
CA HIS A 20 -11.48 6.57 9.36
C HIS A 20 -11.23 5.09 9.01
N ALA A 21 -12.29 4.35 8.75
CA ALA A 21 -12.16 3.02 8.19
C ALA A 21 -11.60 3.13 6.76
N ALA A 22 -10.49 2.46 6.48
CA ALA A 22 -10.06 2.26 5.10
C ALA A 22 -11.12 1.42 4.38
N THR A 23 -11.60 1.90 3.24
CA THR A 23 -12.46 1.09 2.36
C THR A 23 -11.58 0.20 1.52
N TRP A 24 -11.82 -1.10 1.61
CA TRP A 24 -11.05 -2.10 0.87
C TRP A 24 -11.89 -2.76 -0.21
N TYR A 25 -11.28 -2.97 -1.36
CA TYR A 25 -11.87 -3.69 -2.49
C TYR A 25 -10.98 -4.89 -2.79
N PHE A 26 -11.53 -6.10 -2.68
CA PHE A 26 -10.77 -7.33 -2.90
C PHE A 26 -11.48 -8.24 -3.90
N LEU A 27 -10.69 -8.93 -4.71
CA LEU A 27 -11.12 -10.12 -5.41
C LEU A 27 -10.49 -11.33 -4.73
N ARG A 28 -11.32 -12.28 -4.30
CA ARG A 28 -10.85 -13.53 -3.69
C ARG A 28 -10.84 -14.64 -4.72
N TYR A 29 -9.68 -15.28 -4.86
CA TYR A 29 -9.50 -16.45 -5.71
C TYR A 29 -9.37 -17.70 -4.84
N ASN A 30 -10.25 -18.68 -5.03
CA ASN A 30 -10.19 -19.96 -4.33
C ASN A 30 -9.41 -20.95 -5.19
N LEU A 31 -8.08 -20.91 -5.07
CA LEU A 31 -7.18 -21.82 -5.80
C LEU A 31 -7.02 -23.14 -5.03
N PRO A 32 -6.90 -24.29 -5.72
CA PRO A 32 -6.39 -25.52 -5.12
C PRO A 32 -5.01 -25.30 -4.48
N SER A 33 -4.67 -26.07 -3.44
CA SER A 33 -3.37 -25.95 -2.74
C SER A 33 -2.14 -26.23 -3.62
N THR A 34 -2.35 -26.83 -4.79
CA THR A 34 -1.31 -27.09 -5.80
C THR A 34 -1.11 -25.93 -6.79
N GLN A 35 -1.88 -24.87 -6.66
CA GLN A 35 -1.82 -23.70 -7.55
C GLN A 35 -1.48 -22.44 -6.75
N SER A 36 -0.76 -21.53 -7.40
CA SER A 36 -0.36 -20.25 -6.82
C SER A 36 -0.33 -19.19 -7.90
N PHE A 37 -0.52 -17.93 -7.51
CA PHE A 37 -0.20 -16.81 -8.39
C PHE A 37 1.30 -16.79 -8.70
N LEU A 38 1.63 -16.68 -9.98
CA LEU A 38 3.01 -16.53 -10.45
C LEU A 38 3.35 -15.09 -10.83
N SER A 39 2.31 -14.29 -11.14
CA SER A 39 2.48 -12.89 -11.50
C SER A 39 1.21 -12.09 -11.23
N PHE A 40 1.39 -10.81 -10.89
CA PHE A 40 0.32 -9.82 -10.82
C PHE A 40 0.83 -8.49 -11.37
N SER A 41 0.22 -8.03 -12.46
CA SER A 41 0.65 -6.84 -13.18
C SER A 41 -0.53 -6.01 -13.66
N GLY A 42 -0.26 -4.76 -13.99
CA GLY A 42 -1.25 -3.83 -14.52
C GLY A 42 -0.68 -2.44 -14.72
N THR A 43 -1.55 -1.50 -15.06
CA THR A 43 -1.20 -0.08 -15.22
C THR A 43 -2.09 0.74 -14.31
N LEU A 44 -1.48 1.53 -13.43
CA LEU A 44 -2.15 2.48 -12.56
C LEU A 44 -2.19 3.85 -13.24
N ALA A 45 -3.40 4.36 -13.49
CA ALA A 45 -3.59 5.76 -13.84
C ALA A 45 -3.55 6.59 -12.55
N ILE A 46 -2.57 7.48 -12.42
CA ILE A 46 -2.35 8.22 -11.18
C ILE A 46 -3.47 9.27 -11.01
N PRO A 47 -4.25 9.20 -9.91
CA PRO A 47 -5.36 10.12 -9.69
C PRO A 47 -4.85 11.47 -9.18
N LYS A 48 -5.75 12.47 -9.18
CA LYS A 48 -5.49 13.73 -8.49
C LYS A 48 -5.32 13.48 -6.99
N LEU A 49 -4.22 13.94 -6.41
CA LEU A 49 -4.09 14.05 -4.95
C LEU A 49 -4.86 15.29 -4.48
N PRO A 50 -5.86 15.18 -3.59
CA PRO A 50 -6.64 16.35 -3.18
C PRO A 50 -5.81 17.38 -2.40
N ARG A 51 -4.93 16.89 -1.53
CA ARG A 51 -3.98 17.65 -0.69
C ARG A 51 -3.03 16.66 -0.01
N ALA A 52 -1.96 17.16 0.62
CA ALA A 52 -1.16 16.35 1.53
C ALA A 52 -2.05 15.69 2.61
N GLY A 53 -1.85 14.40 2.85
CA GLY A 53 -2.59 13.65 3.86
C GLY A 53 -2.42 12.14 3.75
N THR A 54 -3.01 11.40 4.68
CA THR A 54 -2.92 9.94 4.72
C THR A 54 -3.83 9.31 3.66
N TYR A 55 -3.36 9.33 2.42
CA TYR A 55 -3.96 8.62 1.31
C TYR A 55 -3.01 7.52 0.85
N TYR A 56 -3.53 6.31 0.75
CA TYR A 56 -2.81 5.15 0.25
C TYR A 56 -3.70 4.46 -0.77
N LEU A 57 -3.19 4.29 -1.99
CA LEU A 57 -3.86 3.54 -3.05
C LEU A 57 -2.89 2.48 -3.53
N TRP A 58 -3.33 1.23 -3.60
CA TRP A 58 -2.45 0.18 -4.09
C TRP A 58 -3.19 -1.00 -4.69
N PRO A 59 -2.71 -1.52 -5.84
CA PRO A 59 -2.89 -2.92 -6.15
C PRO A 59 -2.01 -3.75 -5.20
N GLY A 60 -2.63 -4.74 -4.55
CA GLY A 60 -1.94 -5.69 -3.66
C GLY A 60 -2.27 -7.13 -4.03
N LEU A 61 -1.29 -8.02 -3.87
CA LEU A 61 -1.47 -9.46 -3.96
C LEU A 61 -1.14 -10.09 -2.60
N GLN A 62 -2.14 -10.74 -2.01
CA GLN A 62 -2.02 -11.47 -0.76
C GLN A 62 -2.00 -12.98 -1.05
N PRO A 63 -0.98 -13.74 -0.61
CA PRO A 63 -0.99 -15.20 -0.69
C PRO A 63 -2.08 -15.81 0.21
N THR A 64 -2.49 -17.04 -0.13
CA THR A 64 -3.60 -17.74 0.52
C THR A 64 -3.33 -18.13 1.97
N ASP A 65 -2.07 -18.16 2.39
CA ASP A 65 -1.65 -18.41 3.77
C ASP A 65 -1.65 -17.15 4.65
N ASN A 66 -1.99 -15.98 4.07
CA ASN A 66 -1.99 -14.67 4.72
C ASN A 66 -0.63 -14.26 5.32
N SER A 67 0.48 -14.81 4.82
CA SER A 67 1.84 -14.52 5.30
C SER A 67 2.27 -13.06 5.13
N GLY A 68 1.64 -12.33 4.19
CA GLY A 68 1.89 -10.92 3.97
C GLY A 68 1.10 -10.36 2.79
N VAL A 69 1.54 -9.22 2.25
CA VAL A 69 0.96 -8.62 1.03
C VAL A 69 2.06 -8.01 0.17
N TYR A 70 2.21 -8.46 -1.08
CA TYR A 70 3.00 -7.73 -2.09
C TYR A 70 2.19 -6.55 -2.57
N GLN A 71 2.71 -5.35 -2.40
CA GLN A 71 1.96 -4.12 -2.66
C GLN A 71 2.79 -3.08 -3.40
N ASN A 72 2.13 -2.37 -4.32
CA ASN A 72 2.68 -1.18 -4.98
C ASN A 72 1.90 0.03 -4.48
N VAL A 73 2.44 0.76 -3.52
CA VAL A 73 1.70 1.77 -2.77
C VAL A 73 1.97 3.17 -3.28
N LEU A 74 0.89 3.84 -3.67
CA LEU A 74 0.85 5.27 -3.92
C LEU A 74 0.58 6.00 -2.61
N ASP A 75 1.57 6.73 -2.12
CA ASP A 75 1.58 7.47 -0.84
C ASP A 75 1.42 8.98 -1.07
N GLY A 76 0.36 9.55 -0.49
CA GLY A 76 0.01 10.97 -0.64
C GLY A 76 0.40 11.86 0.53
N ARG A 77 1.11 11.34 1.54
CA ARG A 77 1.39 12.06 2.79
C ARG A 77 2.10 13.37 2.61
N SER A 78 3.03 13.44 1.65
CA SER A 78 3.87 14.62 1.41
C SER A 78 3.19 15.73 0.59
N GLY A 79 2.01 15.48 0.01
CA GLY A 79 1.38 16.41 -0.93
C GLY A 79 1.83 16.23 -2.39
N THR A 80 2.74 15.30 -2.67
CA THR A 80 3.01 14.75 -4.00
C THR A 80 2.88 13.23 -3.90
N TRP A 81 2.31 12.59 -4.92
CA TRP A 81 2.26 11.13 -4.93
C TRP A 81 3.68 10.56 -5.04
N TRP A 82 4.03 9.66 -4.13
CA TRP A 82 5.21 8.80 -4.27
C TRP A 82 4.74 7.36 -4.41
N ILE A 83 5.20 6.64 -5.43
CA ILE A 83 4.89 5.22 -5.60
C ILE A 83 6.10 4.36 -5.28
N GLY A 84 5.91 3.34 -4.45
CA GLY A 84 6.94 2.37 -4.12
C GLY A 84 6.38 0.98 -3.86
N SER A 85 7.19 -0.05 -4.11
CA SER A 85 6.83 -1.42 -3.82
C SER A 85 7.21 -1.80 -2.40
N GLY A 86 6.46 -2.71 -1.78
CA GLY A 86 6.77 -3.24 -0.47
C GLY A 86 6.19 -4.64 -0.25
N TRP A 87 6.75 -5.35 0.72
CA TRP A 87 6.14 -6.54 1.29
C TRP A 87 5.63 -6.22 2.69
N CYS A 88 4.32 -6.36 2.88
CA CYS A 88 3.68 -6.05 4.14
C CYS A 88 3.54 -7.25 5.06
N CYS A 89 3.60 -6.88 6.34
CA CYS A 89 2.75 -7.32 7.44
C CYS A 89 3.29 -8.46 8.31
N SER A 90 4.52 -8.93 8.05
CA SER A 90 5.34 -9.52 9.11
C SER A 90 5.77 -8.41 10.08
N ASN A 91 4.87 -7.97 10.96
CA ASN A 91 5.20 -7.06 12.08
C ASN A 91 6.43 -7.63 12.84
N PRO A 92 7.53 -6.88 13.03
CA PRO A 92 7.67 -5.42 12.96
C PRO A 92 8.34 -4.83 11.71
N SER A 93 8.83 -5.62 10.76
CA SER A 93 9.57 -5.11 9.61
C SER A 93 8.72 -5.09 8.34
N LEU A 94 8.46 -3.88 7.84
CA LEU A 94 7.90 -3.61 6.52
C LEU A 94 9.06 -3.27 5.58
N PRO A 95 9.66 -4.25 4.86
CA PRO A 95 10.65 -3.94 3.84
C PRO A 95 9.96 -3.15 2.72
N TRP A 96 10.30 -1.87 2.64
CA TRP A 96 9.98 -1.01 1.53
C TRP A 96 11.15 -1.02 0.54
N GLY A 97 10.81 -1.17 -0.73
CA GLY A 97 11.74 -0.96 -1.82
C GLY A 97 11.92 0.53 -2.14
N SER A 98 12.70 0.80 -3.17
CA SER A 98 12.76 2.11 -3.79
C SER A 98 11.52 2.39 -4.65
N GLY A 99 11.39 3.64 -5.07
CA GLY A 99 10.23 4.16 -5.80
C GLY A 99 10.51 5.56 -6.31
N PHE A 100 9.48 6.23 -6.83
CA PHE A 100 9.62 7.55 -7.43
C PHE A 100 8.37 8.42 -7.28
N ASN A 101 8.54 9.73 -7.45
CA ASN A 101 7.44 10.68 -7.45
C ASN A 101 6.62 10.54 -8.73
N THR A 102 5.32 10.78 -8.61
CA THR A 102 4.35 10.74 -9.70
C THR A 102 3.34 11.87 -9.54
N VAL A 103 2.66 12.21 -10.63
CA VAL A 103 1.63 13.26 -10.64
C VAL A 103 0.38 12.77 -11.34
N GLN A 104 -0.72 13.49 -11.15
CA GLN A 104 -1.99 13.19 -11.83
C GLN A 104 -1.79 13.03 -13.34
N GLY A 105 -2.37 11.98 -13.92
CA GLY A 105 -2.30 11.70 -15.35
C GLY A 105 -1.10 10.85 -15.77
N ASP A 106 -0.10 10.69 -14.90
CA ASP A 106 0.93 9.67 -15.10
C ASP A 106 0.28 8.28 -15.23
N SER A 107 0.86 7.43 -16.07
CA SER A 107 0.54 6.01 -16.15
C SER A 107 1.73 5.21 -15.66
N VAL A 108 1.55 4.47 -14.56
CA VAL A 108 2.62 3.65 -13.98
C VAL A 108 2.29 2.18 -14.19
N LYS A 109 3.12 1.49 -14.95
CA LYS A 109 3.04 0.03 -15.05
C LYS A 109 3.64 -0.57 -13.77
N PHE A 110 2.96 -1.55 -13.20
CA PHE A 110 3.50 -2.40 -12.14
C PHE A 110 3.52 -3.86 -12.59
N GLU A 111 4.51 -4.60 -12.12
CA GLU A 111 4.66 -6.02 -12.39
C GLU A 111 5.30 -6.69 -11.19
N ASN A 112 4.57 -7.61 -10.55
CA ASN A 112 5.07 -8.48 -9.50
C ASN A 112 5.19 -9.89 -10.07
N VAL A 113 6.37 -10.49 -10.04
CA VAL A 113 6.63 -11.83 -10.58
C VAL A 113 7.30 -12.69 -9.51
N ARG A 114 6.77 -13.90 -9.32
CA ARG A 114 7.33 -14.89 -8.41
C ARG A 114 8.61 -15.47 -9.00
N GLY A 115 9.71 -15.37 -8.26
CA GLY A 115 10.96 -16.06 -8.54
C GLY A 115 11.08 -17.37 -7.75
N ALA A 116 12.27 -17.98 -7.76
CA ALA A 116 12.52 -19.22 -7.02
C ALA A 116 12.59 -19.02 -5.49
N SER A 117 12.98 -17.83 -5.02
CA SER A 117 13.19 -17.52 -3.59
C SER A 117 12.69 -16.13 -3.17
N ALA A 118 12.18 -15.34 -4.12
CA ALA A 118 11.77 -13.97 -3.90
C ALA A 118 10.81 -13.53 -5.00
N TRP A 119 9.87 -12.66 -4.65
CA TRP A 119 9.12 -11.88 -5.62
C TRP A 119 9.93 -10.70 -6.10
N THR A 120 9.83 -10.42 -7.39
CA THR A 120 10.41 -9.23 -8.01
C THR A 120 9.28 -8.28 -8.37
N SER A 121 9.33 -7.05 -7.87
CA SER A 121 8.39 -5.98 -8.18
C SER A 121 9.09 -4.93 -9.04
N THR A 122 8.51 -4.63 -10.21
CA THR A 122 9.00 -3.60 -11.12
C THR A 122 7.94 -2.52 -11.30
N LEU A 123 8.36 -1.27 -11.15
CA LEU A 123 7.58 -0.08 -11.46
C LEU A 123 8.18 0.61 -12.68
N THR A 124 7.34 1.04 -13.61
CA THR A 124 7.79 1.73 -14.83
C THR A 124 6.92 2.93 -15.13
N LYS A 125 7.56 4.09 -15.33
CA LYS A 125 6.94 5.33 -15.78
C LYS A 125 7.82 5.99 -16.85
N GLY A 126 7.41 5.91 -18.10
CA GLY A 126 8.25 6.37 -19.22
C GLY A 126 9.57 5.59 -19.25
N THR A 127 10.70 6.28 -19.11
CA THR A 127 12.04 5.67 -19.03
C THR A 127 12.50 5.36 -17.60
N GLU A 128 11.76 5.81 -16.58
CA GLU A 128 12.08 5.54 -15.18
C GLU A 128 11.61 4.13 -14.81
N VAL A 129 12.55 3.29 -14.40
CA VAL A 129 12.32 1.89 -14.03
C VAL A 129 12.96 1.64 -12.67
N VAL A 130 12.18 1.09 -11.75
CA VAL A 130 12.67 0.66 -10.44
C VAL A 130 12.29 -0.80 -10.23
N THR A 131 13.24 -1.60 -9.75
CA THR A 131 13.06 -3.02 -9.48
C THR A 131 13.45 -3.32 -8.04
N ASN A 132 12.55 -3.98 -7.32
CA ASN A 132 12.69 -4.37 -5.92
C ASN A 132 12.52 -5.89 -5.78
N LYS A 133 13.10 -6.47 -4.74
CA LYS A 133 12.95 -7.89 -4.41
C LYS A 133 12.47 -8.06 -2.98
N PHE A 134 11.50 -8.95 -2.80
CA PHE A 134 10.90 -9.26 -1.50
C PHE A 134 10.85 -10.78 -1.30
N PRO A 135 10.97 -11.28 -0.06
CA PRO A 135 10.84 -12.71 0.22
C PRO A 135 9.50 -13.28 -0.31
N ASP A 136 9.53 -14.53 -0.76
CA ASP A 136 8.34 -15.37 -0.97
C ASP A 136 7.85 -15.98 0.35
#